data_AF-A0A2R4FPS6-F1
#
_entry.id   AF-A0A2R4FPS6-F1
#
_cell.length_a   1.000
_cell.length_b   1.000
_cell.length_c   1.000
_cell.angle_alpha   90.00
_cell.angle_beta   90.00
_cell.angle_gamma   90.00
#
_symmetry.space_group_name_H-M   'P 1'
#
loop_
_entity.id
_entity.type
_entity.pdbx_description
1 polymer ?
#
loop_
_entity_poly.entity_id
_entity_poly.type
_entity_poly.pdbx_seq_one_letter_code
_entity_poly.pdbx_strand_id
1 'polypeptide(L)'
;MADRSARWSRRTTLTLFGAGAFASLGTAGAYGVLKARGAVKPTGTGSWGGSVPAPAAASGTPTAAPSTDPYYPGDAEPGPVEAPPRRASGAGQSAVARENSRPGAAGFSIERRRFGDDVRNQIAGYTSSSGVEIGAELGFHVSVAPAQSYRIEVYRLGHYGGLGGRLVATSPWLTGRRQPPPKVSTETGMVHCDWPVDWRLRVGRDWVSGFYLALLTNADGWCRWVPFVVRDPGRLAAGLVVVPTSTYQAYNMWPDDGRTGTSLYNGFDPAGRRDSELRATAVCHDRPYRGSGIPSQSRHDIGFVQWLEQHGYDVAYATSEDLHTGRVDPRRYWAAVFCGHDEYWSVEMRRLAAAARDAGTSLVFLAANNCYWRVRYAGPESRSAERVIDCAKSLPPYDGEIPLTTRWRNAGSPEQELLGGQYVSIVDGQAPLVVRDSRHWFWAGTELRDGDRIPRVVYGEADRVQPALRSPRATDRVLLADSPYRRRGRAYQQQTSLYQAQSGAWVFDAGSLGWTRALYASGFVDARLQRATRNLLDRVLRPPG
;
A
#
# COMPACT_ATOMS: atom_id res chain seq x y z
N MET A 1 73.76 7.02 -28.74
CA MET A 1 74.50 7.99 -27.89
C MET A 1 73.66 8.25 -26.65
N ALA A 2 74.24 7.96 -25.47
CA ALA A 2 73.82 8.30 -24.08
C ALA A 2 72.35 8.00 -23.68
N ASP A 3 72.02 7.01 -22.84
CA ASP A 3 72.38 6.73 -21.43
C ASP A 3 72.02 7.84 -20.40
N ARG A 4 71.17 7.45 -19.43
CA ARG A 4 71.17 7.77 -17.98
C ARG A 4 69.82 8.09 -17.31
N SER A 5 69.29 7.04 -16.69
CA SER A 5 68.97 6.90 -15.25
C SER A 5 67.82 7.68 -14.59
N ALA A 6 66.94 6.88 -14.00
CA ALA A 6 65.98 7.19 -12.96
C ALA A 6 66.59 7.66 -11.63
N ARG A 7 65.80 8.42 -10.84
CA ARG A 7 65.81 8.33 -9.37
C ARG A 7 64.39 8.45 -8.80
N TRP A 8 63.95 7.34 -8.22
CA TRP A 8 62.97 7.29 -7.14
C TRP A 8 63.54 7.93 -5.88
N SER A 9 62.73 8.68 -5.12
CA SER A 9 62.95 8.89 -3.69
C SER A 9 61.73 8.47 -2.90
N ARG A 10 61.94 7.49 -2.03
CA ARG A 10 61.00 6.98 -1.02
C ARG A 10 60.65 8.08 -0.02
N ARG A 11 59.37 8.16 0.38
CA ARG A 11 58.99 8.57 1.73
C ARG A 11 58.10 7.48 2.33
N THR A 12 58.61 6.92 3.42
CA THR A 12 58.03 5.85 4.22
C THR A 12 57.11 6.46 5.27
N THR A 13 55.86 5.96 5.29
CA THR A 13 54.98 5.67 6.43
C THR A 13 54.74 6.70 7.54
N LEU A 14 53.48 7.11 7.68
CA LEU A 14 52.77 6.96 8.96
C LEU A 14 51.29 6.63 8.70
N THR A 15 50.95 5.36 8.86
CA THR A 15 49.57 4.86 8.86
C THR A 15 48.99 5.06 10.25
N LEU A 16 48.04 5.98 10.41
CA LEU A 16 47.24 6.12 11.61
C LEU A 16 45.82 5.65 11.32
N PHE A 17 45.43 4.58 12.01
CA PHE A 17 44.06 4.06 12.08
C PHE A 17 43.16 5.12 12.70
N GLY A 18 42.34 5.78 11.88
CA GLY A 18 41.21 6.59 12.32
C GLY A 18 39.91 5.84 12.07
N ALA A 19 39.35 5.23 13.12
CA ALA A 19 38.01 4.65 13.10
C ALA A 19 36.97 5.79 13.04
N GLY A 20 36.53 6.15 11.84
CA GLY A 20 35.43 7.06 11.60
C GLY A 20 34.12 6.28 11.44
N ALA A 21 33.31 6.26 12.50
CA ALA A 21 31.97 5.66 12.50
C ALA A 21 31.04 6.43 11.55
N PHE A 22 30.61 5.78 10.46
CA PHE A 22 29.53 6.26 9.61
C PHE A 22 28.18 5.98 10.27
N ALA A 23 27.58 7.02 10.86
CA ALA A 23 26.19 6.98 11.33
C ALA A 23 25.24 7.32 10.17
N SER A 24 24.63 6.30 9.60
CA SER A 24 23.47 6.41 8.72
C SER A 24 22.23 6.80 9.53
N LEU A 25 21.73 8.02 9.36
CA LEU A 25 20.47 8.49 9.93
C LEU A 25 19.29 7.76 9.26
N GLY A 26 18.90 6.62 9.85
CA GLY A 26 17.58 6.03 9.66
C GLY A 26 16.57 6.79 10.52
N THR A 27 15.56 7.38 9.89
CA THR A 27 14.40 7.93 10.61
C THR A 27 13.52 6.78 11.12
N ALA A 28 13.90 6.22 12.27
CA ALA A 28 13.01 5.51 13.16
C ALA A 28 12.47 6.53 14.17
N GLY A 29 11.16 6.78 14.13
CA GLY A 29 10.48 7.55 15.19
C GLY A 29 10.53 6.74 16.49
N ALA A 30 11.51 7.06 17.34
CA ALA A 30 11.64 6.46 18.67
C ALA A 30 10.76 7.23 19.66
N TYR A 31 9.79 6.52 20.24
CA TYR A 31 9.10 6.92 21.47
C TYR A 31 10.11 6.95 22.63
N GLY A 32 10.33 8.13 23.21
CA GLY A 32 11.16 8.31 24.41
C GLY A 32 10.32 8.80 25.58
N VAL A 33 10.08 7.93 26.56
CA VAL A 33 9.57 8.30 27.89
C VAL A 33 10.75 8.78 28.73
N LEU A 34 10.79 10.07 29.04
CA LEU A 34 11.72 10.62 30.02
C LEU A 34 11.20 10.37 31.44
N LYS A 35 11.92 9.55 32.20
CA LYS A 35 11.83 9.51 33.67
C LYS A 35 12.67 10.66 34.24
N ALA A 36 12.02 11.63 34.86
CA ALA A 36 12.68 12.55 35.78
C ALA A 36 12.55 12.02 37.21
N ARG A 37 13.68 11.83 37.90
CA ARG A 37 13.75 11.70 39.36
C ARG A 37 13.96 13.10 39.93
N GLY A 38 13.03 13.56 40.76
CA GLY A 38 13.15 14.77 41.57
C GLY A 38 12.10 14.71 42.67
N ALA A 39 12.55 14.46 43.89
CA ALA A 39 11.71 14.19 45.05
C ALA A 39 11.09 15.48 45.61
N VAL A 40 9.78 15.46 45.84
CA VAL A 40 9.10 16.28 46.85
C VAL A 40 7.96 15.43 47.44
N LYS A 41 8.02 15.15 48.75
CA LYS A 41 6.86 14.79 49.59
C LYS A 41 6.24 16.12 50.06
N PRO A 42 4.90 16.27 50.23
CA PRO A 42 4.22 15.54 51.31
C PRO A 42 2.73 15.19 51.12
N THR A 43 2.28 14.26 51.98
CA THR A 43 0.98 14.15 52.68
C THR A 43 -0.34 14.17 51.90
N GLY A 44 -1.13 13.10 52.07
CA GLY A 44 -2.56 13.12 51.80
C GLY A 44 -3.15 11.73 51.53
N THR A 45 -3.52 11.03 52.60
CA THR A 45 -4.28 9.78 52.61
C THR A 45 -5.68 9.95 52.02
N GLY A 46 -6.13 9.01 51.18
CA GLY A 46 -7.53 8.92 50.75
C GLY A 46 -7.74 7.79 49.74
N SER A 47 -8.18 6.63 50.21
CA SER A 47 -8.51 5.46 49.38
C SER A 47 -9.84 5.64 48.65
N TRP A 48 -9.92 5.24 47.38
CA TRP A 48 -11.13 4.64 46.81
C TRP A 48 -10.73 3.50 45.88
N GLY A 49 -10.96 2.28 46.36
CA GLY A 49 -10.83 1.06 45.59
C GLY A 49 -11.97 0.95 44.56
N GLY A 50 -11.60 0.48 43.38
CA GLY A 50 -12.52 0.15 42.29
C GLY A 50 -11.76 -0.69 41.28
N SER A 51 -11.63 -1.98 41.57
CA SER A 51 -11.03 -2.99 40.72
C SER A 51 -11.80 -3.11 39.39
N VAL A 52 -11.14 -2.84 38.27
CA VAL A 52 -11.63 -3.22 36.94
C VAL A 52 -11.11 -4.65 36.65
N PRO A 53 -11.98 -5.65 36.43
CA PRO A 53 -11.54 -7.02 36.24
C PRO A 53 -10.88 -7.21 34.87
N ALA A 54 -9.83 -8.03 34.86
CA ALA A 54 -9.22 -8.58 33.66
C ALA A 54 -10.25 -9.41 32.87
N PRO A 55 -10.28 -9.35 31.53
CA PRO A 55 -11.21 -10.19 30.77
C PRO A 55 -10.79 -11.66 30.89
N ALA A 56 -11.68 -12.45 31.50
CA ALA A 56 -11.59 -13.90 31.54
C ALA A 56 -11.60 -14.49 30.13
N ALA A 57 -10.77 -15.51 29.93
CA ALA A 57 -10.79 -16.33 28.73
C ALA A 57 -12.13 -17.07 28.64
N ALA A 58 -12.98 -16.67 27.70
CA ALA A 58 -14.16 -17.45 27.35
C ALA A 58 -13.73 -18.64 26.48
N SER A 59 -13.62 -19.81 27.09
CA SER A 59 -13.61 -21.10 26.41
C SER A 59 -15.05 -21.42 25.98
N GLY A 60 -15.42 -20.95 24.79
CA GLY A 60 -16.64 -21.34 24.10
C GLY A 60 -16.30 -21.59 22.64
N THR A 61 -16.56 -22.79 22.15
CA THR A 61 -16.44 -23.17 20.74
C THR A 61 -17.47 -22.35 19.95
N PRO A 62 -17.10 -21.44 19.04
CA PRO A 62 -18.08 -20.79 18.18
C PRO A 62 -18.39 -21.74 17.03
N THR A 63 -19.54 -22.40 17.07
CA THR A 63 -20.21 -22.86 15.86
C THR A 63 -20.55 -21.60 15.06
N ALA A 64 -19.94 -21.43 13.89
CA ALA A 64 -20.10 -20.24 13.07
C ALA A 64 -21.57 -20.09 12.64
N ALA A 65 -22.29 -19.11 13.22
CA ALA A 65 -23.58 -18.71 12.71
C ALA A 65 -23.43 -18.21 11.25
N PRO A 66 -24.46 -18.40 10.38
CA PRO A 66 -24.50 -17.74 9.08
C PRO A 66 -24.41 -16.21 9.28
N SER A 67 -23.72 -15.51 8.38
CA SER A 67 -23.61 -14.05 8.44
C SER A 67 -25.00 -13.44 8.43
N THR A 68 -25.40 -12.76 9.51
CA THR A 68 -26.65 -12.01 9.58
C THR A 68 -26.51 -10.61 8.97
N ASP A 69 -25.38 -10.30 8.34
CA ASP A 69 -25.14 -9.01 7.69
C ASP A 69 -25.82 -9.01 6.31
N PRO A 70 -26.91 -8.24 6.12
CA PRO A 70 -27.63 -8.22 4.84
C PRO A 70 -26.84 -7.55 3.72
N TYR A 71 -25.72 -6.88 4.03
CA TYR A 71 -24.87 -6.20 3.05
C TYR A 71 -23.68 -7.06 2.62
N TYR A 72 -23.29 -8.04 3.44
CA TYR A 72 -22.33 -9.07 3.06
C TYR A 72 -22.71 -10.40 3.71
N PRO A 73 -23.51 -11.25 3.02
CA PRO A 73 -23.95 -12.53 3.57
C PRO A 73 -22.81 -13.58 3.67
N GLY A 74 -21.57 -13.17 3.37
CA GLY A 74 -20.41 -14.03 3.19
C GLY A 74 -19.99 -14.08 1.72
N ASP A 75 -18.85 -14.70 1.46
CA ASP A 75 -18.49 -15.08 0.10
C ASP A 75 -19.61 -15.98 -0.46
N ALA A 76 -20.11 -15.68 -1.67
CA ALA A 76 -21.24 -16.41 -2.25
C ALA A 76 -20.91 -17.90 -2.41
N GLU A 77 -21.93 -18.77 -2.31
CA GLU A 77 -21.77 -20.19 -2.64
C GLU A 77 -21.31 -20.30 -4.11
N PRO A 78 -20.24 -21.07 -4.40
CA PRO A 78 -19.70 -21.18 -5.74
C PRO A 78 -20.70 -21.90 -6.65
N GLY A 79 -21.41 -21.12 -7.47
CA GLY A 79 -22.08 -21.62 -8.65
C GLY A 79 -21.13 -21.63 -9.84
N PRO A 80 -21.41 -22.41 -10.91
CA PRO A 80 -20.67 -22.31 -12.16
C PRO A 80 -20.92 -20.93 -12.76
N VAL A 81 -20.07 -19.96 -12.43
CA VAL A 81 -20.03 -18.67 -13.09
C VAL A 81 -18.98 -18.76 -14.18
N GLU A 82 -19.43 -18.74 -15.43
CA GLU A 82 -18.52 -18.72 -16.57
C GLU A 82 -17.62 -17.48 -16.48
N ALA A 83 -16.31 -17.69 -16.44
CA ALA A 83 -15.36 -16.60 -16.45
C ALA A 83 -15.38 -15.92 -17.83
N PRO A 84 -15.30 -14.58 -17.90
CA PRO A 84 -15.12 -13.91 -19.18
C PRO A 84 -13.81 -14.36 -19.83
N PRO A 85 -13.70 -14.27 -21.17
CA PRO A 85 -12.51 -14.72 -21.88
C PRO A 85 -11.26 -14.00 -21.37
N ARG A 86 -10.24 -14.80 -21.03
CA ARG A 86 -8.92 -14.33 -20.57
C ARG A 86 -7.91 -14.44 -21.68
N ARG A 87 -6.96 -13.51 -21.71
CA ARG A 87 -5.85 -13.58 -22.66
C ARG A 87 -4.91 -14.72 -22.27
N ALA A 88 -4.71 -15.69 -23.16
CA ALA A 88 -3.58 -16.61 -23.05
C ALA A 88 -2.27 -15.81 -23.18
N SER A 89 -1.28 -16.04 -22.32
CA SER A 89 0.04 -15.41 -22.44
C SER A 89 0.69 -15.83 -23.76
N GLY A 90 0.50 -15.04 -24.82
CA GLY A 90 1.01 -15.32 -26.16
C GLY A 90 2.53 -15.13 -26.28
N ALA A 91 3.11 -15.71 -27.33
CA ALA A 91 4.52 -15.53 -27.70
C ALA A 91 4.74 -14.13 -28.30
N GLY A 92 4.96 -13.13 -27.45
CA GLY A 92 5.29 -11.77 -27.85
C GLY A 92 5.55 -10.87 -26.64
N GLN A 93 6.32 -9.80 -26.82
CA GLN A 93 6.59 -8.84 -25.73
C GLN A 93 5.28 -8.19 -25.26
N SER A 94 5.06 -8.13 -23.94
CA SER A 94 3.89 -7.48 -23.34
C SER A 94 3.86 -5.98 -23.62
N ALA A 95 2.71 -5.33 -23.46
CA ALA A 95 2.62 -3.86 -23.59
C ALA A 95 3.54 -3.17 -22.58
N VAL A 96 3.62 -3.73 -21.36
CA VAL A 96 4.54 -3.30 -20.30
C VAL A 96 6.00 -3.48 -20.71
N ALA A 97 6.39 -4.62 -21.28
CA ALA A 97 7.76 -4.85 -21.73
C ALA A 97 8.18 -3.90 -22.85
N ARG A 98 7.29 -3.64 -23.82
CA ARG A 98 7.52 -2.64 -24.88
C ARG A 98 7.61 -1.21 -24.34
N GLU A 99 6.83 -0.88 -23.32
CA GLU A 99 6.93 0.43 -22.67
C GLU A 99 8.26 0.57 -21.92
N ASN A 100 8.71 -0.49 -21.24
CA ASN A 100 9.96 -0.47 -20.46
C ASN A 100 11.24 -0.51 -21.31
N SER A 101 11.14 -0.82 -22.60
CA SER A 101 12.27 -0.67 -23.53
C SER A 101 12.49 0.78 -23.96
N ARG A 102 11.55 1.70 -23.66
CA ARG A 102 11.73 3.14 -23.89
C ARG A 102 12.71 3.73 -22.86
N PRO A 103 13.44 4.81 -23.21
CA PRO A 103 14.36 5.47 -22.29
C PRO A 103 13.64 5.97 -21.02
N GLY A 104 14.20 5.67 -19.86
CA GLY A 104 13.77 6.26 -18.59
C GLY A 104 14.28 7.70 -18.42
N ALA A 105 13.75 8.41 -17.43
CA ALA A 105 14.17 9.77 -17.12
C ALA A 105 15.38 9.75 -16.16
N ALA A 106 16.55 10.17 -16.63
CA ALA A 106 17.81 10.14 -15.87
C ALA A 106 17.76 10.90 -14.53
N GLY A 107 16.89 11.90 -14.41
CA GLY A 107 16.68 12.70 -13.18
C GLY A 107 15.49 12.26 -12.32
N PHE A 108 14.85 11.13 -12.62
CA PHE A 108 13.71 10.66 -11.83
C PHE A 108 14.14 10.27 -10.41
N SER A 109 13.47 10.83 -9.41
CA SER A 109 13.71 10.52 -7.99
C SER A 109 12.52 10.98 -7.17
N ILE A 110 11.98 10.09 -6.35
CA ILE A 110 10.85 10.37 -5.46
C ILE A 110 11.26 10.96 -4.10
N GLU A 111 12.56 11.01 -3.78
CA GLU A 111 13.06 11.41 -2.44
C GLU A 111 13.96 12.65 -2.45
N ARG A 112 14.80 12.82 -3.48
CA ARG A 112 15.89 13.80 -3.44
C ARG A 112 15.47 15.10 -4.12
N ARG A 113 14.48 15.79 -3.55
CA ARG A 113 13.96 17.05 -4.08
C ARG A 113 13.64 18.06 -2.98
N ARG A 114 13.51 19.33 -3.38
CA ARG A 114 13.09 20.43 -2.52
C ARG A 114 11.57 20.41 -2.38
N PHE A 115 11.03 19.58 -1.49
CA PHE A 115 9.59 19.44 -1.31
C PHE A 115 8.98 20.63 -0.56
N GLY A 116 7.85 21.13 -1.05
CA GLY A 116 7.03 22.09 -0.30
C GLY A 116 6.47 21.47 0.97
N ASP A 117 6.24 22.28 2.00
CA ASP A 117 5.64 21.86 3.26
C ASP A 117 4.15 22.23 3.33
N ASP A 118 3.42 21.61 4.25
CA ASP A 118 1.95 21.77 4.37
C ASP A 118 1.54 23.09 5.05
N VAL A 119 2.48 23.76 5.72
CA VAL A 119 2.23 25.00 6.48
C VAL A 119 2.38 26.22 5.58
N ARG A 120 3.50 26.32 4.88
CA ARG A 120 3.81 27.41 3.95
C ARG A 120 3.10 27.20 2.61
N ASN A 121 2.83 25.94 2.25
CA ASN A 121 2.13 25.56 1.02
C ASN A 121 2.80 26.13 -0.24
N GLN A 122 4.14 25.98 -0.33
CA GLN A 122 4.92 26.50 -1.46
C GLN A 122 4.38 25.99 -2.79
N ILE A 123 4.04 24.70 -2.81
CA ILE A 123 3.23 24.07 -3.84
C ILE A 123 2.54 22.82 -3.27
N ALA A 124 1.27 22.63 -3.60
CA ALA A 124 0.51 21.42 -3.32
C ALA A 124 -0.55 21.21 -4.40
N GLY A 125 -1.00 19.97 -4.55
CA GLY A 125 -2.09 19.69 -5.48
C GLY A 125 -2.62 18.27 -5.36
N TYR A 126 -3.73 18.05 -6.05
CA TYR A 126 -4.41 16.78 -6.17
C TYR A 126 -5.12 16.71 -7.52
N THR A 127 -5.63 15.53 -7.88
CA THR A 127 -6.33 15.29 -9.14
C THR A 127 -7.83 15.15 -8.93
N SER A 128 -8.59 15.42 -9.99
CA SER A 128 -10.05 15.27 -10.03
C SER A 128 -10.53 13.81 -9.94
N SER A 129 -9.60 12.85 -10.02
CA SER A 129 -9.80 11.41 -9.84
C SER A 129 -8.49 10.73 -9.46
N SER A 130 -8.54 9.66 -8.67
CA SER A 130 -7.37 8.82 -8.35
C SER A 130 -6.99 7.89 -9.52
N GLY A 131 -7.92 7.65 -10.44
CA GLY A 131 -7.74 6.85 -11.65
C GLY A 131 -8.37 7.51 -12.89
N VAL A 132 -7.75 7.33 -14.05
CA VAL A 132 -8.23 7.89 -15.33
C VAL A 132 -8.05 6.87 -16.46
N GLU A 133 -8.96 6.88 -17.42
CA GLU A 133 -8.86 6.01 -18.59
C GLU A 133 -7.93 6.58 -19.66
N ILE A 134 -7.29 5.68 -20.40
CA ILE A 134 -6.64 6.02 -21.67
C ILE A 134 -7.64 6.77 -22.57
N GLY A 135 -7.22 7.91 -23.12
CA GLY A 135 -8.11 8.73 -23.93
C GLY A 135 -9.21 9.44 -23.14
N ALA A 136 -9.10 9.58 -21.82
CA ALA A 136 -9.89 10.49 -20.99
C ALA A 136 -9.07 11.71 -20.55
N GLU A 137 -9.68 12.60 -19.76
CA GLU A 137 -9.00 13.78 -19.20
C GLU A 137 -8.90 13.67 -17.67
N LEU A 138 -7.79 14.17 -17.13
CA LEU A 138 -7.55 14.28 -15.70
C LEU A 138 -7.32 15.75 -15.32
N GLY A 139 -8.15 16.29 -14.42
CA GLY A 139 -7.98 17.65 -13.89
C GLY A 139 -6.96 17.69 -12.76
N PHE A 140 -6.16 18.74 -12.72
CA PHE A 140 -5.20 19.06 -11.66
C PHE A 140 -5.65 20.32 -10.93
N HIS A 141 -5.69 20.23 -9.60
CA HIS A 141 -6.00 21.31 -8.68
C HIS A 141 -4.70 21.70 -7.98
N VAL A 142 -4.24 22.95 -8.12
CA VAL A 142 -2.91 23.35 -7.62
C VAL A 142 -2.98 24.64 -6.81
N SER A 143 -2.34 24.63 -5.65
CA SER A 143 -2.06 25.83 -4.86
C SER A 143 -0.57 26.12 -4.87
N VAL A 144 -0.22 27.39 -5.06
CA VAL A 144 1.17 27.87 -5.06
C VAL A 144 1.26 29.13 -4.20
N ALA A 145 2.18 29.15 -3.23
CA ALA A 145 2.35 30.29 -2.34
C ALA A 145 3.83 30.60 -2.01
N PRO A 146 4.33 31.83 -2.26
CA PRO A 146 3.65 32.96 -2.90
C PRO A 146 3.25 32.64 -4.35
N ALA A 147 2.29 33.40 -4.89
CA ALA A 147 1.81 33.23 -6.27
C ALA A 147 2.98 33.41 -7.25
N GLN A 148 3.16 32.43 -8.14
CA GLN A 148 4.25 32.38 -9.11
C GLN A 148 3.94 31.30 -10.16
N SER A 149 4.71 31.27 -11.25
CA SER A 149 4.54 30.22 -12.26
C SER A 149 4.96 28.84 -11.72
N TYR A 150 4.33 27.79 -12.23
CA TYR A 150 4.68 26.41 -11.95
C TYR A 150 4.51 25.53 -13.19
N ARG A 151 5.03 24.30 -13.14
CA ARG A 151 4.92 23.31 -14.21
C ARG A 151 4.59 21.94 -13.63
N ILE A 152 3.94 21.11 -14.44
CA ILE A 152 3.60 19.72 -14.12
C ILE A 152 4.36 18.79 -15.08
N GLU A 153 5.12 17.86 -14.53
CA GLU A 153 5.80 16.79 -15.27
C GLU A 153 5.20 15.45 -14.87
N VAL A 154 4.70 14.68 -15.85
CA VAL A 154 4.03 13.41 -15.60
C VAL A 154 4.97 12.26 -15.91
N TYR A 155 5.16 11.38 -14.95
CA TYR A 155 6.01 10.21 -15.06
C TYR A 155 5.17 8.93 -14.96
N ARG A 156 5.37 7.99 -15.89
CA ARG A 156 4.90 6.60 -15.75
C ARG A 156 5.94 5.84 -14.94
N LEU A 157 5.54 5.18 -13.85
CA LEU A 157 6.41 4.30 -13.07
C LEU A 157 6.66 2.98 -13.82
N GLY A 158 7.83 2.38 -13.58
CA GLY A 158 8.26 1.16 -14.26
C GLY A 158 9.77 0.94 -14.10
N HIS A 159 10.31 -0.09 -14.72
CA HIS A 159 11.74 -0.41 -14.65
C HIS A 159 12.63 0.59 -15.40
N TYR A 160 12.38 0.78 -16.70
CA TYR A 160 13.14 1.67 -17.61
C TYR A 160 14.68 1.63 -17.42
N GLY A 161 15.26 0.43 -17.48
CA GLY A 161 16.70 0.22 -17.27
C GLY A 161 17.20 0.55 -15.86
N GLY A 162 16.31 0.50 -14.86
CA GLY A 162 16.62 0.83 -13.47
C GLY A 162 16.37 2.30 -13.08
N LEU A 163 15.93 3.15 -14.02
CA LEU A 163 15.65 4.57 -13.73
C LEU A 163 14.32 4.80 -13.01
N GLY A 164 13.43 3.80 -12.97
CA GLY A 164 12.25 3.82 -12.10
C GLY A 164 11.05 4.61 -12.61
N GLY A 165 11.22 5.44 -13.65
CA GLY A 165 10.14 6.19 -14.28
C GLY A 165 10.54 6.81 -15.63
N ARG A 166 9.54 6.99 -16.51
CA ARG A 166 9.67 7.69 -17.79
C ARG A 166 8.81 8.93 -17.81
N LEU A 167 9.36 10.07 -18.24
CA LEU A 167 8.61 11.29 -18.48
C LEU A 167 7.70 11.07 -19.72
N VAL A 168 6.39 11.25 -19.54
CA VAL A 168 5.38 11.01 -20.58
C VAL A 168 4.66 12.27 -21.03
N ALA A 169 4.62 13.30 -20.20
CA ALA A 169 4.03 14.59 -20.53
C ALA A 169 4.61 15.71 -19.67
N THR A 170 4.54 16.93 -20.19
CA THR A 170 4.91 18.15 -19.50
C THR A 170 3.89 19.22 -19.83
N SER A 171 3.35 19.92 -18.82
CA SER A 171 2.47 21.06 -19.04
C SER A 171 3.27 22.27 -19.56
N PRO A 172 2.62 23.28 -20.16
CA PRO A 172 3.23 24.61 -20.21
C PRO A 172 3.51 25.14 -18.79
N TRP A 173 4.23 26.25 -18.68
CA TRP A 173 4.25 27.00 -17.43
C TRP A 173 2.87 27.60 -17.18
N LEU A 174 2.33 27.34 -16.00
CA LEU A 174 1.00 27.73 -15.55
C LEU A 174 1.13 28.82 -14.49
N THR A 175 0.15 29.72 -14.42
CA THR A 175 0.10 30.75 -13.38
C THR A 175 -0.44 30.16 -12.08
N GLY A 176 0.43 30.03 -11.07
CA GLY A 176 0.08 29.54 -9.74
C GLY A 176 -0.41 30.65 -8.83
N ARG A 177 -1.45 30.35 -8.04
CA ARG A 177 -2.00 31.24 -7.02
C ARG A 177 -2.24 30.47 -5.74
N ARG A 178 -2.31 31.19 -4.61
CA ARG A 178 -2.73 30.60 -3.34
C ARG A 178 -4.21 30.28 -3.44
N GLN A 179 -4.57 29.03 -3.19
CA GLN A 179 -5.97 28.61 -3.12
C GLN A 179 -6.51 28.81 -1.69
N PRO A 180 -7.85 28.83 -1.50
CA PRO A 180 -8.46 28.91 -0.18
C PRO A 180 -7.97 27.80 0.77
N PRO A 181 -7.95 28.05 2.10
CA PRO A 181 -7.64 27.02 3.08
C PRO A 181 -8.63 25.84 2.98
N PRO A 182 -8.22 24.63 3.41
CA PRO A 182 -9.11 23.49 3.41
C PRO A 182 -10.27 23.68 4.39
N LYS A 183 -11.37 23.00 4.11
CA LYS A 183 -12.55 22.92 4.98
C LYS A 183 -12.45 21.66 5.83
N VAL A 184 -12.97 21.74 7.06
CA VAL A 184 -13.05 20.61 7.99
C VAL A 184 -14.51 20.38 8.34
N SER A 185 -15.01 19.17 8.10
CA SER A 185 -16.35 18.77 8.55
C SER A 185 -16.39 18.69 10.06
N THR A 186 -17.36 19.39 10.68
CA THR A 186 -17.59 19.32 12.14
C THR A 186 -18.22 18.00 12.56
N GLU A 187 -18.84 17.27 11.63
CA GLU A 187 -19.50 15.98 11.90
C GLU A 187 -18.50 14.82 11.85
N THR A 188 -17.64 14.80 10.83
CA THR A 188 -16.78 13.65 10.55
C THR A 188 -15.29 13.94 10.72
N GLY A 189 -14.90 15.19 10.98
CA GLY A 189 -13.50 15.62 10.98
C GLY A 189 -12.84 15.58 9.60
N MET A 190 -13.57 15.28 8.53
CA MET A 190 -13.04 15.15 7.18
C MET A 190 -12.50 16.49 6.67
N VAL A 191 -11.25 16.49 6.23
CA VAL A 191 -10.59 17.63 5.58
C VAL A 191 -10.74 17.52 4.07
N HIS A 192 -11.20 18.57 3.38
CA HIS A 192 -11.28 18.63 1.92
C HIS A 192 -11.02 20.04 1.36
N CYS A 193 -10.74 20.12 0.07
CA CYS A 193 -10.56 21.36 -0.69
C CYS A 193 -11.62 21.47 -1.80
N ASP A 194 -11.98 22.70 -2.14
CA ASP A 194 -12.83 23.01 -3.30
C ASP A 194 -12.04 23.84 -4.33
N TRP A 195 -10.77 23.49 -4.53
CA TRP A 195 -9.91 24.22 -5.45
C TRP A 195 -10.44 24.03 -6.88
N PRO A 196 -10.41 25.05 -7.75
CA PRO A 196 -10.76 24.89 -9.16
C PRO A 196 -9.70 24.04 -9.89
N VAL A 197 -10.08 23.46 -11.03
CA VAL A 197 -9.12 22.81 -11.94
C VAL A 197 -8.28 23.88 -12.63
N ASP A 198 -6.96 23.82 -12.48
CA ASP A 198 -6.02 24.76 -13.11
C ASP A 198 -5.49 24.22 -14.45
N TRP A 199 -5.38 22.90 -14.59
CA TRP A 199 -4.90 22.25 -15.81
C TRP A 199 -5.58 20.91 -16.05
N ARG A 200 -5.79 20.57 -17.32
CA ARG A 200 -6.32 19.26 -17.74
C ARG A 200 -5.26 18.53 -18.56
N LEU A 201 -4.92 17.33 -18.11
CA LEU A 201 -4.10 16.40 -18.85
C LEU A 201 -5.00 15.54 -19.73
N ARG A 202 -4.77 15.60 -21.04
CA ARG A 202 -5.34 14.63 -21.99
C ARG A 202 -4.48 13.36 -21.98
N VAL A 203 -5.03 12.26 -21.48
CA VAL A 203 -4.31 10.97 -21.48
C VAL A 203 -4.28 10.44 -22.92
N GLY A 204 -3.07 10.27 -23.47
CA GLY A 204 -2.89 9.79 -24.83
C GLY A 204 -3.45 8.39 -25.03
N ARG A 205 -3.98 8.09 -26.23
CA ARG A 205 -4.47 6.75 -26.57
C ARG A 205 -3.35 5.70 -26.67
N ASP A 206 -2.11 6.16 -26.79
CA ASP A 206 -0.88 5.39 -26.88
C ASP A 206 -0.21 5.16 -25.51
N TRP A 207 -0.77 5.72 -24.43
CA TRP A 207 -0.28 5.48 -23.08
C TRP A 207 -0.50 4.03 -22.67
N VAL A 208 0.35 3.51 -21.80
CA VAL A 208 0.22 2.14 -21.28
C VAL A 208 -0.34 2.22 -19.86
N SER A 209 -1.33 1.37 -19.54
CA SER A 209 -1.84 1.27 -18.16
C SER A 209 -0.70 1.15 -17.16
N GLY A 210 -0.81 1.84 -16.04
CA GLY A 210 0.32 2.02 -15.14
C GLY A 210 -0.03 2.84 -13.90
N PHE A 211 0.91 2.82 -12.95
CA PHE A 211 0.94 3.77 -11.86
C PHE A 211 1.77 4.99 -12.28
N TYR A 212 1.21 6.19 -12.14
CA TYR A 212 1.81 7.45 -12.58
C TYR A 212 2.01 8.41 -11.40
N LEU A 213 3.02 9.26 -11.53
CA LEU A 213 3.27 10.37 -10.62
C LEU A 213 3.41 11.66 -11.42
N ALA A 214 2.66 12.69 -11.04
CA ALA A 214 2.87 14.05 -11.52
C ALA A 214 3.73 14.84 -10.53
N LEU A 215 4.81 15.44 -11.00
CA LEU A 215 5.64 16.38 -10.24
C LEU A 215 5.18 17.80 -10.53
N LEU A 216 4.60 18.46 -9.53
CA LEU A 216 4.36 19.89 -9.55
C LEU A 216 5.65 20.58 -9.12
N THR A 217 6.16 21.55 -9.88
CA THR A 217 7.34 22.35 -9.51
C THR A 217 7.09 23.83 -9.76
N ASN A 218 7.22 24.68 -8.74
CA ASN A 218 7.11 26.13 -8.89
C ASN A 218 8.44 26.75 -9.39
N ALA A 219 8.42 28.03 -9.78
CA ALA A 219 9.59 28.72 -10.33
C ALA A 219 10.78 28.78 -9.34
N ASP A 220 10.51 28.81 -8.04
CA ASP A 220 11.51 28.73 -6.96
C ASP A 220 12.08 27.30 -6.74
N GLY A 221 11.62 26.32 -7.52
CA GLY A 221 12.08 24.93 -7.47
C GLY A 221 11.50 24.10 -6.31
N TRP A 222 10.51 24.62 -5.57
CA TRP A 222 9.73 23.79 -4.64
C TRP A 222 8.83 22.85 -5.42
N CYS A 223 8.68 21.62 -4.92
CA CYS A 223 7.92 20.61 -5.64
C CYS A 223 7.01 19.76 -4.74
N ARG A 224 6.06 19.07 -5.37
CA ARG A 224 5.12 18.13 -4.74
C ARG A 224 4.74 17.04 -5.73
N TRP A 225 4.67 15.80 -5.28
CA TRP A 225 4.15 14.68 -6.06
C TRP A 225 2.63 14.56 -5.97
N VAL A 226 2.00 14.12 -7.05
CA VAL A 226 0.57 13.75 -7.09
C VAL A 226 0.43 12.40 -7.79
N PRO A 227 0.07 11.32 -7.07
CA PRO A 227 -0.10 9.99 -7.64
C PRO A 227 -1.45 9.84 -8.33
N PHE A 228 -1.49 9.06 -9.40
CA PHE A 228 -2.73 8.61 -10.04
C PHE A 228 -2.49 7.34 -10.87
N VAL A 229 -3.55 6.62 -11.20
CA VAL A 229 -3.48 5.42 -12.04
C VAL A 229 -4.06 5.72 -13.42
N VAL A 230 -3.43 5.19 -14.46
CA VAL A 230 -4.03 5.15 -15.81
C VAL A 230 -4.50 3.74 -16.08
N ARG A 231 -5.81 3.57 -16.30
CA ARG A 231 -6.45 2.29 -16.59
C ARG A 231 -6.73 2.12 -18.07
N ASP A 232 -6.73 0.87 -18.52
CA ASP A 232 -6.97 0.47 -19.90
C ASP A 232 -8.03 -0.63 -19.94
N PRO A 233 -9.33 -0.28 -19.86
CA PRO A 233 -10.40 -1.27 -19.78
C PRO A 233 -10.55 -2.09 -21.08
N GLY A 234 -10.06 -1.58 -22.21
CA GLY A 234 -10.12 -2.25 -23.50
C GLY A 234 -9.10 -3.37 -23.66
N ARG A 235 -7.99 -3.33 -22.92
CA ARG A 235 -6.91 -4.33 -23.06
C ARG A 235 -7.07 -5.49 -22.09
N LEU A 236 -7.01 -6.70 -22.63
CA LEU A 236 -6.89 -7.93 -21.84
C LEU A 236 -5.42 -8.15 -21.46
N ALA A 237 -5.03 -7.76 -20.25
CA ALA A 237 -3.73 -8.13 -19.68
C ALA A 237 -3.81 -9.51 -18.99
N ALA A 238 -2.67 -10.14 -18.72
CA ALA A 238 -2.64 -11.39 -17.97
C ALA A 238 -2.97 -11.20 -16.49
N GLY A 239 -2.49 -10.11 -15.88
CA GLY A 239 -2.74 -9.78 -14.48
C GLY A 239 -3.29 -8.37 -14.27
N LEU A 240 -3.90 -8.17 -13.11
CA LEU A 240 -4.35 -6.86 -12.63
C LEU A 240 -3.59 -6.51 -11.35
N VAL A 241 -2.98 -5.34 -11.28
CA VAL A 241 -2.44 -4.77 -10.04
C VAL A 241 -3.42 -3.73 -9.52
N VAL A 242 -3.88 -3.89 -8.28
CA VAL A 242 -4.77 -2.94 -7.62
C VAL A 242 -3.94 -2.08 -6.65
N VAL A 243 -3.92 -0.77 -6.91
CA VAL A 243 -3.21 0.21 -6.07
C VAL A 243 -4.13 0.64 -4.92
N PRO A 244 -3.68 0.56 -3.65
CA PRO A 244 -4.55 0.72 -2.48
C PRO A 244 -4.82 2.19 -2.12
N THR A 245 -5.47 2.93 -3.02
CA THR A 245 -5.77 4.35 -2.90
C THR A 245 -6.70 4.69 -1.73
N SER A 246 -7.59 3.76 -1.35
CA SER A 246 -8.40 3.88 -0.13
C SER A 246 -7.52 3.94 1.13
N THR A 247 -6.55 3.03 1.21
CA THR A 247 -5.58 2.97 2.30
C THR A 247 -4.67 4.21 2.31
N TYR A 248 -4.26 4.70 1.14
CA TYR A 248 -3.49 5.94 1.06
C TYR A 248 -4.22 7.12 1.72
N GLN A 249 -5.53 7.28 1.49
CA GLN A 249 -6.30 8.34 2.15
C GLN A 249 -6.55 8.08 3.63
N ALA A 250 -6.74 6.82 4.03
CA ALA A 250 -6.92 6.45 5.43
C ALA A 250 -5.74 6.90 6.31
N TYR A 251 -4.52 6.90 5.76
CA TYR A 251 -3.29 7.33 6.43
C TYR A 251 -2.90 8.79 6.14
N ASN A 252 -3.62 9.51 5.28
CA ASN A 252 -3.24 10.86 4.87
C ASN A 252 -3.61 11.89 5.94
N MET A 253 -2.59 12.42 6.63
CA MET A 253 -2.69 13.44 7.70
C MET A 253 -2.63 14.87 7.14
N TRP A 254 -2.92 15.08 5.85
CA TRP A 254 -2.82 16.40 5.25
C TRP A 254 -3.92 17.36 5.76
N PRO A 255 -3.60 18.64 6.01
CA PRO A 255 -2.24 19.20 6.08
C PRO A 255 -1.54 18.79 7.40
N ASP A 256 -0.26 18.42 7.35
CA ASP A 256 0.54 18.13 8.55
C ASP A 256 1.02 19.44 9.21
N ASP A 257 0.06 20.28 9.62
CA ASP A 257 0.25 21.65 10.14
C ASP A 257 0.16 21.76 11.67
N GLY A 258 -0.08 20.63 12.34
CA GLY A 258 -0.24 20.57 13.80
C GLY A 258 -1.61 21.07 14.29
N ARG A 259 -2.60 21.30 13.41
CA ARG A 259 -3.89 21.88 13.82
C ARG A 259 -5.09 21.34 13.03
N THR A 260 -4.99 21.32 11.71
CA THR A 260 -6.14 21.11 10.80
C THR A 260 -6.18 19.69 10.27
N GLY A 261 -5.02 19.07 10.03
CA GLY A 261 -4.93 17.77 9.40
C GLY A 261 -5.57 16.63 10.19
N THR A 262 -6.31 15.78 9.48
CA THR A 262 -6.92 14.57 10.03
C THR A 262 -6.79 13.40 9.07
N SER A 263 -6.69 12.21 9.65
CA SER A 263 -6.76 10.92 8.97
C SER A 263 -7.72 10.00 9.72
N LEU A 264 -7.94 8.78 9.23
CA LEU A 264 -8.69 7.75 9.97
C LEU A 264 -7.93 7.23 11.20
N TYR A 265 -6.72 7.71 11.47
CA TYR A 265 -5.91 7.30 12.61
C TYR A 265 -5.71 8.39 13.65
N ASN A 266 -5.60 9.65 13.26
CA ASN A 266 -5.30 10.75 14.18
C ASN A 266 -5.89 12.08 13.68
N GLY A 267 -6.12 12.98 14.62
CA GLY A 267 -6.15 14.43 14.42
C GLY A 267 -5.07 15.10 15.26
N PHE A 268 -5.18 16.40 15.50
CA PHE A 268 -4.26 17.17 16.35
C PHE A 268 -4.95 17.70 17.61
N ASP A 269 -4.30 17.53 18.76
CA ASP A 269 -4.70 18.17 20.00
C ASP A 269 -4.34 19.68 20.00
N PRO A 270 -4.82 20.49 20.96
CA PRO A 270 -4.49 21.91 21.02
C PRO A 270 -2.99 22.23 21.16
N ALA A 271 -2.16 21.27 21.57
CA ALA A 271 -0.70 21.40 21.64
C ALA A 271 -0.01 20.98 20.32
N GLY A 272 -0.77 20.60 19.30
CA GLY A 272 -0.29 20.14 17.99
C GLY A 272 0.30 18.74 17.99
N ARG A 273 -0.02 17.92 19.00
CA ARG A 273 0.36 16.50 19.07
C ARG A 273 -0.72 15.66 18.41
N ARG A 274 -0.33 14.54 17.80
CA ARG A 274 -1.28 13.61 17.19
C ARG A 274 -2.06 12.86 18.27
N ASP A 275 -3.37 12.80 18.09
CA ASP A 275 -4.28 12.09 18.99
C ASP A 275 -5.27 11.24 18.18
N SER A 276 -5.39 9.96 18.52
CA SER A 276 -6.31 9.02 17.88
C SER A 276 -7.77 9.25 18.23
N GLU A 277 -8.05 9.89 19.36
CA GLU A 277 -9.42 10.26 19.75
C GLU A 277 -9.96 11.41 18.90
N LEU A 278 -9.07 12.18 18.26
CA LEU A 278 -9.41 13.30 17.37
C LEU A 278 -9.37 12.93 15.88
N ARG A 279 -9.29 11.63 15.56
CA ARG A 279 -9.30 11.15 14.17
C ARG A 279 -10.58 11.53 13.44
N ALA A 280 -10.50 11.63 12.12
CA ALA A 280 -11.69 11.72 11.29
C ALA A 280 -12.38 10.35 11.19
N THR A 281 -13.70 10.37 10.98
CA THR A 281 -14.53 9.20 10.63
C THR A 281 -14.83 9.13 9.13
N ALA A 282 -14.39 10.13 8.36
CA ALA A 282 -14.39 10.11 6.91
C ALA A 282 -13.14 10.81 6.34
N VAL A 283 -12.67 10.35 5.18
CA VAL A 283 -11.57 10.95 4.42
C VAL A 283 -11.96 11.08 2.95
N CYS A 284 -11.27 11.93 2.19
CA CYS A 284 -11.57 12.09 0.76
C CYS A 284 -10.33 12.25 -0.13
N HIS A 285 -10.54 12.13 -1.44
CA HIS A 285 -9.53 12.35 -2.48
C HIS A 285 -9.41 13.82 -2.92
N ASP A 286 -10.33 14.71 -2.50
CA ASP A 286 -10.31 16.15 -2.79
C ASP A 286 -9.33 16.93 -1.91
N ARG A 287 -8.12 16.40 -1.77
CA ARG A 287 -7.07 16.99 -0.95
C ARG A 287 -5.69 16.50 -1.36
N PRO A 288 -4.64 17.31 -1.21
CA PRO A 288 -3.27 16.85 -1.39
C PRO A 288 -2.87 15.72 -0.43
N TYR A 289 -1.79 15.02 -0.78
CA TYR A 289 -1.07 14.17 0.16
C TYR A 289 -0.02 14.97 0.93
N ARG A 290 0.16 14.64 2.22
CA ARG A 290 1.11 15.33 3.11
C ARG A 290 2.56 15.28 2.64
N GLY A 291 3.38 16.23 3.10
CA GLY A 291 4.85 16.19 2.95
C GLY A 291 5.34 16.19 1.49
N SER A 292 5.97 15.12 1.00
CA SER A 292 6.43 15.10 -0.40
C SER A 292 5.30 14.95 -1.42
N GLY A 293 4.08 14.60 -0.98
CA GLY A 293 2.97 14.22 -1.84
C GLY A 293 2.98 12.73 -2.26
N ILE A 294 4.03 11.99 -1.88
CA ILE A 294 4.04 10.52 -1.98
C ILE A 294 3.22 9.95 -0.81
N PRO A 295 2.16 9.16 -1.06
CA PRO A 295 1.34 8.62 0.01
C PRO A 295 2.13 7.76 0.98
N SER A 296 1.72 7.78 2.25
CA SER A 296 2.21 6.81 3.23
C SER A 296 1.93 5.39 2.72
N GLN A 297 2.82 4.43 3.00
CA GLN A 297 2.75 3.03 2.54
C GLN A 297 2.98 2.78 1.04
N SER A 298 2.79 3.77 0.15
CA SER A 298 2.93 3.60 -1.31
C SER A 298 4.32 3.13 -1.80
N ARG A 299 5.34 3.19 -0.95
CA ARG A 299 6.67 2.67 -1.28
C ARG A 299 6.66 1.18 -1.57
N HIS A 300 5.82 0.41 -0.86
CA HIS A 300 5.62 -1.01 -1.13
C HIS A 300 5.17 -1.23 -2.58
N ASP A 301 4.19 -0.45 -3.01
CA ASP A 301 3.59 -0.51 -4.33
C ASP A 301 4.54 -0.02 -5.43
N ILE A 302 5.13 1.17 -5.28
CA ILE A 302 6.06 1.75 -6.25
C ILE A 302 7.23 0.80 -6.51
N GLY A 303 7.83 0.27 -5.45
CA GLY A 303 8.96 -0.62 -5.59
C GLY A 303 8.59 -1.98 -6.16
N PHE A 304 7.43 -2.53 -5.79
CA PHE A 304 6.92 -3.74 -6.43
C PHE A 304 6.64 -3.53 -7.92
N VAL A 305 6.05 -2.40 -8.32
CA VAL A 305 5.80 -2.07 -9.74
C VAL A 305 7.10 -2.06 -10.53
N GLN A 306 8.15 -1.40 -10.01
CA GLN A 306 9.46 -1.38 -10.67
C GLN A 306 10.06 -2.78 -10.82
N TRP A 307 9.93 -3.63 -9.79
CA TRP A 307 10.40 -5.02 -9.83
C TRP A 307 9.56 -5.90 -10.77
N LEU A 308 8.24 -5.76 -10.74
CA LEU A 308 7.31 -6.52 -11.58
C LEU A 308 7.56 -6.22 -13.06
N GLU A 309 7.65 -4.93 -13.41
CA GLU A 309 7.86 -4.52 -14.80
C GLU A 309 9.26 -4.83 -15.32
N GLN A 310 10.27 -4.92 -14.44
CA GLN A 310 11.62 -5.41 -14.79
C GLN A 310 11.57 -6.82 -15.40
N HIS A 311 10.61 -7.65 -14.97
CA HIS A 311 10.44 -9.01 -15.44
C HIS A 311 9.45 -9.12 -16.61
N GLY A 312 8.95 -8.00 -17.13
CA GLY A 312 8.15 -7.95 -18.36
C GLY A 312 6.74 -8.52 -18.26
N TYR A 313 6.21 -8.76 -17.05
CA TYR A 313 4.86 -9.29 -16.86
C TYR A 313 3.80 -8.40 -17.50
N ASP A 314 2.83 -9.02 -18.17
CA ASP A 314 1.73 -8.32 -18.84
C ASP A 314 0.61 -7.99 -17.84
N VAL A 315 0.71 -6.84 -17.19
CA VAL A 315 -0.26 -6.40 -16.17
C VAL A 315 -0.97 -5.12 -16.55
N ALA A 316 -2.21 -4.98 -16.11
CA ALA A 316 -2.97 -3.73 -16.08
C ALA A 316 -3.03 -3.19 -14.63
N TYR A 317 -3.41 -1.92 -14.49
CA TYR A 317 -3.47 -1.24 -13.20
C TYR A 317 -4.85 -0.63 -12.97
N ALA A 318 -5.29 -0.68 -11.70
CA ALA A 318 -6.55 -0.10 -11.23
C ALA A 318 -6.36 0.49 -9.82
N THR A 319 -7.27 1.37 -9.41
CA THR A 319 -7.34 1.86 -8.02
C THR A 319 -8.31 1.05 -7.17
N SER A 320 -8.34 1.29 -5.87
CA SER A 320 -9.40 0.78 -4.98
C SER A 320 -10.80 1.20 -5.46
N GLU A 321 -10.96 2.43 -5.95
CA GLU A 321 -12.23 2.95 -6.47
C GLU A 321 -12.66 2.23 -7.75
N ASP A 322 -11.73 1.89 -8.63
CA ASP A 322 -12.03 1.11 -9.85
C ASP A 322 -12.58 -0.28 -9.50
N LEU A 323 -12.04 -0.89 -8.44
CA LEU A 323 -12.54 -2.16 -7.92
C LEU A 323 -13.89 -1.98 -7.21
N HIS A 324 -14.04 -0.96 -6.35
CA HIS A 324 -15.30 -0.65 -5.66
C HIS A 324 -16.47 -0.47 -6.63
N THR A 325 -16.24 0.29 -7.71
CA THR A 325 -17.26 0.63 -8.71
C THR A 325 -17.54 -0.47 -9.73
N GLY A 326 -16.67 -1.49 -9.80
CA GLY A 326 -16.71 -2.50 -10.85
C GLY A 326 -16.32 -1.98 -12.23
N ARG A 327 -15.71 -0.78 -12.34
CA ARG A 327 -15.11 -0.30 -13.60
C ARG A 327 -14.05 -1.24 -14.14
N VAL A 328 -13.41 -1.98 -13.24
CA VAL A 328 -12.54 -3.10 -13.59
C VAL A 328 -13.15 -4.40 -13.07
N ASP A 329 -13.34 -5.34 -13.99
CA ASP A 329 -13.77 -6.70 -13.67
C ASP A 329 -12.53 -7.61 -13.48
N PRO A 330 -12.18 -7.98 -12.23
CA PRO A 330 -11.03 -8.85 -11.96
C PRO A 330 -11.15 -10.24 -12.62
N ARG A 331 -12.36 -10.71 -12.97
CA ARG A 331 -12.57 -12.02 -13.62
C ARG A 331 -11.92 -12.14 -15.00
N ARG A 332 -11.61 -11.00 -15.64
CA ARG A 332 -10.95 -10.90 -16.95
C ARG A 332 -9.45 -11.20 -16.91
N TYR A 333 -8.87 -11.40 -15.72
CA TYR A 333 -7.45 -11.61 -15.51
C TYR A 333 -7.18 -13.00 -14.94
N TRP A 334 -5.98 -13.53 -15.15
CA TRP A 334 -5.55 -14.79 -14.52
C TRP A 334 -5.21 -14.59 -13.04
N ALA A 335 -4.70 -13.41 -12.68
CA ALA A 335 -4.51 -13.03 -11.29
C ALA A 335 -4.80 -11.55 -11.03
N ALA A 336 -5.30 -11.26 -9.82
CA ALA A 336 -5.32 -9.94 -9.22
C ALA A 336 -4.25 -9.86 -8.10
N VAL A 337 -3.41 -8.83 -8.14
CA VAL A 337 -2.26 -8.63 -7.26
C VAL A 337 -2.49 -7.37 -6.42
N PHE A 338 -2.43 -7.56 -5.10
CA PHE A 338 -2.49 -6.54 -4.07
C PHE A 338 -1.10 -6.44 -3.46
N CYS A 339 -0.31 -5.51 -3.99
CA CYS A 339 1.14 -5.50 -3.79
C CYS A 339 1.62 -4.79 -2.53
N GLY A 340 0.85 -3.85 -2.01
CA GLY A 340 1.21 -3.07 -0.83
C GLY A 340 0.29 -3.35 0.35
N HIS A 341 0.37 -2.47 1.35
CA HIS A 341 -0.50 -2.53 2.50
C HIS A 341 -1.92 -2.09 2.10
N ASP A 342 -2.81 -3.06 1.85
CA ASP A 342 -4.16 -2.81 1.36
C ASP A 342 -5.22 -3.06 2.44
N GLU A 343 -5.26 -2.17 3.44
CA GLU A 343 -5.98 -2.36 4.70
C GLU A 343 -7.49 -2.02 4.63
N TYR A 344 -7.91 -1.07 3.78
CA TYR A 344 -9.27 -0.49 3.79
C TYR A 344 -10.11 -0.92 2.58
N TRP A 345 -11.11 -1.77 2.82
CA TRP A 345 -11.88 -2.44 1.76
C TRP A 345 -13.38 -2.21 1.91
N SER A 346 -14.05 -1.91 0.80
CA SER A 346 -15.51 -1.87 0.77
C SER A 346 -16.12 -3.26 0.56
N VAL A 347 -17.42 -3.38 0.80
CA VAL A 347 -18.22 -4.58 0.53
C VAL A 347 -18.10 -5.02 -0.93
N GLU A 348 -18.24 -4.06 -1.83
CA GLU A 348 -18.20 -4.25 -3.27
C GLU A 348 -16.83 -4.77 -3.72
N MET A 349 -15.75 -4.21 -3.18
CA MET A 349 -14.39 -4.67 -3.46
C MET A 349 -14.19 -6.12 -3.06
N ARG A 350 -14.58 -6.48 -1.82
CA ARG A 350 -14.44 -7.86 -1.32
C ARG A 350 -15.30 -8.83 -2.13
N ARG A 351 -16.54 -8.46 -2.46
CA ARG A 351 -17.45 -9.26 -3.27
C ARG A 351 -16.87 -9.55 -4.66
N LEU A 352 -16.30 -8.53 -5.32
CA LEU A 352 -15.69 -8.70 -6.64
C LEU A 352 -14.42 -9.55 -6.60
N ALA A 353 -13.60 -9.40 -5.56
CA ALA A 353 -12.43 -10.25 -5.37
C ALA A 353 -12.80 -11.73 -5.11
N ALA A 354 -13.79 -11.97 -4.24
CA ALA A 354 -14.31 -13.33 -3.98
C ALA A 354 -14.91 -13.95 -5.26
N ALA A 355 -15.76 -13.20 -5.97
CA ALA A 355 -16.32 -13.66 -7.25
C ALA A 355 -15.24 -13.94 -8.31
N ALA A 356 -14.13 -13.18 -8.31
CA ALA A 356 -12.99 -13.45 -9.17
C ALA A 356 -12.29 -14.76 -8.81
N ARG A 357 -12.00 -14.98 -7.52
CA ARG A 357 -11.47 -16.24 -7.01
C ARG A 357 -12.36 -17.39 -7.44
N ASP A 358 -13.67 -17.28 -7.24
CA ASP A 358 -14.62 -18.35 -7.51
C ASP A 358 -14.80 -18.61 -9.02
N ALA A 359 -14.51 -17.62 -9.86
CA ALA A 359 -14.38 -17.77 -11.31
C ALA A 359 -12.97 -18.18 -11.78
N GLY A 360 -12.06 -18.55 -10.89
CA GLY A 360 -10.73 -19.06 -11.25
C GLY A 360 -9.63 -18.00 -11.40
N THR A 361 -9.85 -16.76 -10.94
CA THR A 361 -8.81 -15.71 -10.89
C THR A 361 -8.00 -15.89 -9.61
N SER A 362 -6.69 -16.03 -9.72
CA SER A 362 -5.83 -16.13 -8.54
C SER A 362 -5.72 -14.78 -7.82
N LEU A 363 -5.63 -14.78 -6.49
CA LEU A 363 -5.45 -13.56 -5.69
C LEU A 363 -4.07 -13.58 -5.01
N VAL A 364 -3.29 -12.52 -5.15
CA VAL A 364 -1.93 -12.45 -4.61
C VAL A 364 -1.79 -11.24 -3.71
N PHE A 365 -1.67 -11.47 -2.40
CA PHE A 365 -1.47 -10.45 -1.39
C PHE A 365 0.00 -10.46 -0.93
N LEU A 366 0.75 -9.40 -1.24
CA LEU A 366 2.20 -9.31 -0.95
C LEU A 366 2.52 -8.50 0.31
N ALA A 367 1.56 -8.43 1.23
CA ALA A 367 1.62 -7.66 2.47
C ALA A 367 0.93 -8.42 3.62
N ALA A 368 0.87 -7.80 4.79
CA ALA A 368 0.02 -8.20 5.92
C ALA A 368 -1.13 -7.20 6.08
N ASN A 369 -2.11 -7.57 6.91
CA ASN A 369 -3.22 -6.71 7.32
C ASN A 369 -4.01 -6.17 6.12
N ASN A 370 -4.17 -7.03 5.12
CA ASN A 370 -5.03 -6.76 3.98
C ASN A 370 -6.48 -6.93 4.39
N CYS A 371 -7.38 -6.15 3.78
CA CYS A 371 -8.83 -6.26 4.00
C CYS A 371 -9.23 -6.24 5.49
N TYR A 372 -8.59 -5.43 6.32
CA TYR A 372 -8.81 -5.40 7.77
C TYR A 372 -9.98 -4.50 8.16
N TRP A 373 -9.99 -3.26 7.66
CA TRP A 373 -11.08 -2.31 7.89
C TRP A 373 -12.11 -2.39 6.78
N ARG A 374 -13.38 -2.55 7.16
CA ARG A 374 -14.51 -2.37 6.25
C ARG A 374 -14.83 -0.89 6.15
N VAL A 375 -14.86 -0.38 4.92
CA VAL A 375 -15.20 1.00 4.60
C VAL A 375 -16.45 1.09 3.74
N ARG A 376 -17.00 2.30 3.67
CA ARG A 376 -18.05 2.65 2.73
C ARG A 376 -17.60 3.83 1.89
N TYR A 377 -17.97 3.85 0.62
CA TYR A 377 -17.86 5.05 -0.19
C TYR A 377 -19.19 5.80 -0.19
N ALA A 378 -19.15 7.13 -0.24
CA ALA A 378 -20.36 7.92 -0.45
C ALA A 378 -21.08 7.46 -1.73
N GLY A 379 -22.40 7.27 -1.66
CA GLY A 379 -23.21 6.66 -2.71
C GLY A 379 -23.26 7.45 -4.03
N PRO A 380 -23.79 6.83 -5.11
CA PRO A 380 -23.75 7.36 -6.47
C PRO A 380 -24.53 8.66 -6.69
N GLU A 381 -25.47 8.99 -5.79
CA GLU A 381 -26.27 10.22 -5.86
C GLU A 381 -25.51 11.47 -5.38
N SER A 382 -24.35 11.30 -4.75
CA SER A 382 -23.51 12.41 -4.33
C SER A 382 -22.59 12.88 -5.46
N ARG A 383 -22.39 14.20 -5.59
CA ARG A 383 -21.31 14.80 -6.40
C ARG A 383 -19.91 14.30 -6.01
N SER A 384 -19.78 13.63 -4.86
CA SER A 384 -18.56 13.02 -4.31
C SER A 384 -18.53 11.50 -4.37
N ALA A 385 -19.40 10.85 -5.18
CA ALA A 385 -19.37 9.40 -5.36
C ALA A 385 -17.94 8.93 -5.63
N GLU A 386 -17.47 7.94 -4.85
CA GLU A 386 -16.10 7.38 -4.90
C GLU A 386 -14.97 8.29 -4.39
N ARG A 387 -15.25 9.55 -4.06
CA ARG A 387 -14.25 10.49 -3.55
C ARG A 387 -14.19 10.53 -2.04
N VAL A 388 -15.27 10.17 -1.34
CA VAL A 388 -15.36 10.14 0.12
C VAL A 388 -15.42 8.69 0.61
N ILE A 389 -14.61 8.40 1.62
CA ILE A 389 -14.46 7.09 2.28
C ILE A 389 -14.83 7.26 3.75
N ASP A 390 -15.91 6.62 4.17
CA ASP A 390 -16.36 6.57 5.56
C ASP A 390 -15.73 5.36 6.28
N CYS A 391 -15.20 5.60 7.47
CA CYS A 391 -14.73 4.58 8.38
C CYS A 391 -14.70 5.08 9.83
N ALA A 392 -15.72 4.75 10.61
CA ALA A 392 -15.82 5.13 12.02
C ALA A 392 -14.87 4.33 12.92
N LYS A 393 -14.49 3.13 12.49
CA LYS A 393 -13.75 2.12 13.26
C LYS A 393 -14.46 1.72 14.56
N SER A 394 -15.74 2.05 14.69
CA SER A 394 -16.47 2.00 15.96
C SER A 394 -16.91 0.59 16.34
N LEU A 395 -17.00 0.39 17.64
CA LEU A 395 -17.84 -0.62 18.29
C LEU A 395 -18.41 0.03 19.58
N PRO A 396 -19.74 0.08 19.76
CA PRO A 396 -20.75 -0.35 18.80
C PRO A 396 -20.80 0.57 17.56
N PRO A 397 -21.33 0.08 16.42
CA PRO A 397 -21.61 0.90 15.24
C PRO A 397 -22.61 2.01 15.56
N TYR A 398 -22.68 3.06 14.74
CA TYR A 398 -23.71 4.08 14.93
C TYR A 398 -25.11 3.51 14.63
N ASP A 399 -26.14 4.00 15.33
CA ASP A 399 -27.51 3.57 15.08
C ASP A 399 -27.90 3.86 13.61
N GLY A 400 -28.36 2.80 12.91
CA GLY A 400 -28.73 2.88 11.49
C GLY A 400 -27.56 2.83 10.49
N GLU A 401 -26.31 2.71 10.95
CA GLU A 401 -25.13 2.60 10.08
C GLU A 401 -25.08 1.24 9.39
N ILE A 402 -25.30 1.22 8.07
CA ILE A 402 -25.10 0.01 7.27
C ILE A 402 -24.64 0.35 5.83
N PRO A 403 -23.68 -0.39 5.22
CA PRO A 403 -22.75 -1.37 5.80
C PRO A 403 -21.96 -0.86 7.01
N LEU A 404 -21.73 -1.73 8.00
CA LEU A 404 -20.94 -1.39 9.20
C LEU A 404 -19.49 -1.02 8.84
N THR A 405 -18.98 0.11 9.34
CA THR A 405 -17.57 0.48 9.17
C THR A 405 -16.70 0.05 10.36
N THR A 406 -16.52 -1.27 10.49
CA THR A 406 -15.74 -1.91 11.56
C THR A 406 -14.70 -2.86 10.97
N ARG A 407 -14.04 -3.68 11.80
CA ARG A 407 -13.16 -4.75 11.30
C ARG A 407 -13.99 -5.79 10.58
N TRP A 408 -13.48 -6.32 9.48
CA TRP A 408 -14.20 -7.35 8.70
C TRP A 408 -14.60 -8.57 9.55
N ARG A 409 -13.71 -9.05 10.43
CA ARG A 409 -14.02 -10.12 11.40
C ARG A 409 -15.13 -9.78 12.40
N ASN A 410 -15.30 -8.51 12.75
CA ASN A 410 -16.36 -8.06 13.66
C ASN A 410 -17.71 -7.95 12.95
N ALA A 411 -17.70 -7.79 11.62
CA ALA A 411 -18.89 -7.87 10.77
C ALA A 411 -19.25 -9.32 10.38
N GLY A 412 -18.72 -10.33 11.08
CA GLY A 412 -19.02 -11.75 10.83
C GLY A 412 -18.33 -12.36 9.61
N SER A 413 -17.44 -11.62 8.94
CA SER A 413 -16.71 -12.07 7.74
C SER A 413 -15.21 -11.89 7.94
N PRO A 414 -14.52 -12.78 8.66
CA PRO A 414 -13.09 -12.64 8.92
C PRO A 414 -12.28 -12.57 7.63
N GLU A 415 -11.17 -11.83 7.66
CA GLU A 415 -10.30 -11.60 6.51
C GLU A 415 -9.75 -12.92 5.96
N GLN A 416 -9.43 -13.86 6.88
CA GLN A 416 -8.96 -15.19 6.56
C GLN A 416 -9.85 -15.96 5.59
N GLU A 417 -11.18 -15.77 5.65
CA GLU A 417 -12.12 -16.46 4.77
C GLU A 417 -11.82 -16.22 3.29
N LEU A 418 -11.26 -15.05 2.95
CA LEU A 418 -10.77 -14.74 1.61
C LEU A 418 -9.26 -14.98 1.49
N LEU A 419 -8.47 -14.50 2.45
CA LEU A 419 -7.00 -14.40 2.32
C LEU A 419 -6.25 -15.69 2.62
N GLY A 420 -6.82 -16.60 3.41
CA GLY A 420 -6.13 -17.79 3.93
C GLY A 420 -5.39 -17.56 5.25
N GLY A 421 -5.01 -16.32 5.57
CA GLY A 421 -4.53 -15.84 6.87
C GLY A 421 -5.14 -14.49 7.24
N GLN A 422 -4.87 -13.97 8.44
CA GLN A 422 -5.33 -12.62 8.80
C GLN A 422 -4.44 -11.95 9.84
N TYR A 423 -4.51 -10.62 9.92
CA TYR A 423 -3.75 -9.81 10.85
C TYR A 423 -3.88 -10.24 12.31
N VAL A 424 -2.71 -10.37 12.94
CA VAL A 424 -2.56 -10.72 14.35
C VAL A 424 -1.96 -9.58 15.16
N SER A 425 -0.84 -9.00 14.69
CA SER A 425 -0.14 -7.96 15.43
C SER A 425 0.90 -7.24 14.56
N ILE A 426 1.23 -6.00 14.96
CA ILE A 426 2.45 -5.31 14.58
C ILE A 426 3.68 -6.09 15.07
N VAL A 427 4.77 -6.02 14.31
CA VAL A 427 6.08 -6.64 14.59
C VAL A 427 7.00 -5.61 15.26
N ASP A 428 7.62 -5.96 16.39
CA ASP A 428 8.69 -5.13 16.97
C ASP A 428 9.97 -5.29 16.14
N GLY A 429 10.47 -4.17 15.61
CA GLY A 429 11.69 -4.20 14.80
C GLY A 429 11.50 -5.05 13.54
N GLN A 430 12.34 -6.07 13.39
CA GLN A 430 12.36 -6.97 12.23
C GLN A 430 12.68 -8.40 12.70
N ALA A 431 12.10 -9.39 12.04
CA ALA A 431 12.36 -10.81 12.27
C ALA A 431 12.64 -11.54 10.93
N PRO A 432 13.36 -12.67 10.94
CA PRO A 432 13.54 -13.47 9.73
C PRO A 432 12.23 -14.18 9.35
N LEU A 433 12.01 -14.36 8.05
CA LEU A 433 11.04 -15.33 7.54
C LEU A 433 11.68 -16.73 7.61
N VAL A 434 10.97 -17.71 8.19
CA VAL A 434 11.45 -19.08 8.38
C VAL A 434 10.72 -20.00 7.41
N VAL A 435 11.48 -20.61 6.49
CA VAL A 435 10.96 -21.43 5.40
C VAL A 435 10.29 -22.71 5.91
N ARG A 436 9.16 -23.05 5.29
CA ARG A 436 8.39 -24.29 5.48
C ARG A 436 8.03 -24.87 4.11
N ASP A 437 7.93 -26.20 4.06
CA ASP A 437 7.59 -26.96 2.86
C ASP A 437 8.44 -26.59 1.63
N SER A 438 9.76 -26.53 1.82
CA SER A 438 10.77 -26.18 0.81
C SER A 438 10.76 -27.04 -0.46
N ARG A 439 10.07 -28.19 -0.44
CA ARG A 439 9.86 -29.05 -1.61
C ARG A 439 8.72 -28.56 -2.51
N HIS A 440 7.84 -27.69 -2.00
CA HIS A 440 6.75 -27.10 -2.75
C HIS A 440 7.28 -26.29 -3.95
N TRP A 441 6.55 -26.31 -5.07
CA TRP A 441 6.96 -25.64 -6.32
C TRP A 441 7.26 -24.14 -6.15
N PHE A 442 6.64 -23.51 -5.16
CA PHE A 442 6.87 -22.11 -4.82
C PHE A 442 8.36 -21.83 -4.52
N TRP A 443 9.04 -22.77 -3.85
CA TRP A 443 10.45 -22.65 -3.48
C TRP A 443 11.42 -23.20 -4.55
N ALA A 444 10.92 -23.66 -5.71
CA ALA A 444 11.76 -24.28 -6.73
C ALA A 444 12.91 -23.36 -7.22
N GLY A 445 14.13 -23.89 -7.24
CA GLY A 445 15.32 -23.16 -7.68
C GLY A 445 15.79 -22.04 -6.75
N THR A 446 15.34 -22.05 -5.48
CA THR A 446 15.84 -21.14 -4.44
C THR A 446 16.95 -21.74 -3.57
N GLU A 447 17.14 -23.06 -3.64
CA GLU A 447 18.04 -23.86 -2.79
C GLU A 447 17.72 -23.83 -1.28
N LEU A 448 16.62 -23.16 -0.89
CA LEU A 448 16.15 -23.10 0.49
C LEU A 448 15.70 -24.47 0.99
N ARG A 449 15.90 -24.69 2.28
CA ARG A 449 15.45 -25.87 3.05
C ARG A 449 14.53 -25.44 4.18
N ASP A 450 13.73 -26.37 4.68
CA ASP A 450 12.90 -26.15 5.87
C ASP A 450 13.75 -25.67 7.04
N GLY A 451 13.32 -24.56 7.67
CA GLY A 451 14.05 -23.92 8.77
C GLY A 451 15.06 -22.85 8.32
N ASP A 452 15.35 -22.73 7.03
CA ASP A 452 16.19 -21.63 6.54
C ASP A 452 15.55 -20.27 6.83
N ARG A 453 16.41 -19.28 7.07
CA ARG A 453 16.02 -17.94 7.50
C ARG A 453 16.34 -16.90 6.45
N ILE A 454 15.33 -16.17 6.00
CA ILE A 454 15.48 -14.98 5.17
C ILE A 454 15.40 -13.75 6.07
N PRO A 455 16.50 -13.03 6.29
CA PRO A 455 16.57 -11.99 7.32
C PRO A 455 15.66 -10.80 6.98
N ARG A 456 15.02 -10.24 8.02
CA ARG A 456 14.31 -8.95 7.97
C ARG A 456 13.06 -8.89 7.08
N VAL A 457 12.50 -10.04 6.69
CA VAL A 457 11.27 -10.13 5.89
C VAL A 457 10.02 -9.94 6.76
N VAL A 458 10.02 -10.42 8.01
CA VAL A 458 8.90 -10.21 8.92
C VAL A 458 9.04 -8.82 9.55
N TYR A 459 8.21 -7.88 9.09
CA TYR A 459 8.30 -6.47 9.43
C TYR A 459 6.95 -5.77 9.39
N GLY A 460 6.79 -4.76 10.25
CA GLY A 460 5.64 -3.88 10.26
C GLY A 460 4.44 -4.59 10.86
N GLU A 461 3.81 -5.47 10.10
CA GLU A 461 2.62 -6.22 10.50
C GLU A 461 2.76 -7.67 10.07
N ALA A 462 2.02 -8.54 10.74
CA ALA A 462 2.07 -9.97 10.52
C ALA A 462 0.69 -10.62 10.58
N ASP A 463 0.47 -11.49 9.61
CA ASP A 463 -0.74 -12.30 9.50
C ASP A 463 -0.44 -13.75 9.90
N ARG A 464 -1.49 -14.47 10.28
CA ARG A 464 -1.43 -15.90 10.63
C ARG A 464 -2.76 -16.56 10.34
N VAL A 465 -2.73 -17.86 10.07
CA VAL A 465 -3.93 -18.70 10.14
C VAL A 465 -4.46 -18.75 11.59
N GLN A 466 -5.75 -18.49 11.74
CA GLN A 466 -6.54 -18.52 12.96
C GLN A 466 -7.45 -19.76 12.94
N PRO A 467 -7.11 -20.84 13.67
CA PRO A 467 -7.87 -22.09 13.66
C PRO A 467 -9.30 -21.96 14.17
N ALA A 468 -9.56 -20.98 15.06
CA ALA A 468 -10.88 -20.75 15.65
C ALA A 468 -11.83 -19.93 14.75
N LEU A 469 -11.33 -19.41 13.63
CA LEU A 469 -12.13 -18.61 12.70
C LEU A 469 -12.42 -19.40 11.42
N ARG A 470 -13.46 -18.98 10.72
CA ARG A 470 -13.83 -19.56 9.44
C ARG A 470 -12.64 -19.52 8.48
N SER A 471 -12.46 -20.63 7.79
CA SER A 471 -11.37 -20.86 6.85
C SER A 471 -11.95 -20.93 5.43
N PRO A 472 -11.19 -20.54 4.38
CA PRO A 472 -11.67 -20.58 3.00
C PRO A 472 -12.15 -21.97 2.55
N ARG A 473 -13.01 -22.05 1.54
CA ARG A 473 -13.22 -23.37 0.89
C ARG A 473 -12.04 -23.62 -0.05
N ALA A 474 -11.26 -24.65 0.25
CA ALA A 474 -10.03 -24.95 -0.47
C ALA A 474 -9.89 -26.45 -0.75
N THR A 475 -9.35 -26.79 -1.92
CA THR A 475 -8.97 -28.16 -2.28
C THR A 475 -7.57 -28.51 -1.76
N ASP A 476 -6.72 -27.51 -1.57
CA ASP A 476 -5.36 -27.65 -1.04
C ASP A 476 -4.96 -26.42 -0.22
N ARG A 477 -4.08 -26.62 0.76
CA ARG A 477 -3.56 -25.59 1.67
C ARG A 477 -2.15 -25.93 2.14
N VAL A 478 -1.26 -24.94 2.07
CA VAL A 478 0.12 -25.06 2.52
C VAL A 478 0.58 -23.81 3.27
N LEU A 479 1.41 -24.01 4.31
CA LEU A 479 2.18 -22.95 4.93
C LEU A 479 3.58 -22.94 4.33
N LEU A 480 3.93 -21.85 3.65
CA LEU A 480 5.24 -21.65 3.03
C LEU A 480 6.25 -21.08 4.04
N ALA A 481 5.78 -20.41 5.09
CA ALA A 481 6.60 -19.95 6.20
C ALA A 481 5.83 -19.96 7.52
N ASP A 482 6.57 -20.15 8.62
CA ASP A 482 6.07 -20.05 10.01
C ASP A 482 7.16 -19.44 10.89
N SER A 483 7.06 -18.14 11.13
CA SER A 483 8.16 -17.28 11.56
C SER A 483 7.89 -16.65 12.93
N PRO A 484 8.72 -16.93 13.96
CA PRO A 484 8.55 -16.33 15.27
C PRO A 484 8.97 -14.86 15.26
N TYR A 485 8.17 -14.01 15.91
CA TYR A 485 8.51 -12.61 16.14
C TYR A 485 8.03 -12.14 17.52
N ARG A 486 8.39 -10.91 17.89
CA ARG A 486 8.01 -10.31 19.17
C ARG A 486 7.14 -9.06 18.98
N ARG A 487 6.25 -8.85 19.93
CA ARG A 487 5.50 -7.61 20.13
C ARG A 487 5.41 -7.32 21.62
N ARG A 488 5.92 -6.17 22.06
CA ARG A 488 5.94 -5.71 23.46
C ARG A 488 6.38 -6.83 24.42
N GLY A 489 7.44 -7.54 24.06
CA GLY A 489 8.01 -8.65 24.85
C GLY A 489 7.29 -10.00 24.73
N ARG A 490 6.10 -10.07 24.12
CA ARG A 490 5.36 -11.31 23.89
C ARG A 490 5.72 -11.94 22.55
N ALA A 491 5.77 -13.27 22.52
CA ALA A 491 6.02 -14.05 21.30
C ALA A 491 4.74 -14.21 20.47
N TYR A 492 4.90 -14.08 19.16
CA TYR A 492 3.87 -14.27 18.15
C TYR A 492 4.44 -15.06 16.97
N GLN A 493 3.56 -15.49 16.05
CA GLN A 493 3.92 -16.20 14.82
C GLN A 493 3.36 -15.46 13.62
N GLN A 494 4.19 -15.28 12.60
CA GLN A 494 3.82 -14.84 11.26
C GLN A 494 3.75 -16.08 10.37
N GLN A 495 2.76 -16.18 9.49
CA GLN A 495 2.67 -17.26 8.52
C GLN A 495 2.48 -16.73 7.10
N THR A 496 3.19 -17.33 6.15
CA THR A 496 2.93 -17.13 4.72
C THR A 496 2.10 -18.30 4.25
N SER A 497 0.88 -18.03 3.78
CA SER A 497 -0.10 -19.04 3.45
C SER A 497 -0.41 -19.06 1.95
N LEU A 498 -0.71 -20.25 1.44
CA LEU A 498 -1.17 -20.46 0.08
C LEU A 498 -2.28 -21.51 0.11
N TYR A 499 -3.39 -21.24 -0.57
CA TYR A 499 -4.43 -22.23 -0.77
C TYR A 499 -4.92 -22.25 -2.22
N GLN A 500 -5.50 -23.37 -2.63
CA GLN A 500 -6.19 -23.50 -3.91
C GLN A 500 -7.70 -23.52 -3.67
N ALA A 501 -8.43 -22.58 -4.27
CA ALA A 501 -9.88 -22.51 -4.20
C ALA A 501 -10.54 -23.64 -5.02
N GLN A 502 -11.83 -23.90 -4.80
CA GLN A 502 -12.58 -24.93 -5.54
C GLN A 502 -12.62 -24.68 -7.06
N SER A 503 -12.45 -23.44 -7.49
CA SER A 503 -12.31 -23.02 -8.88
C SER A 503 -10.95 -23.33 -9.52
N GLY A 504 -9.98 -23.81 -8.73
CA GLY A 504 -8.58 -23.98 -9.14
C GLY A 504 -7.71 -22.72 -8.98
N ALA A 505 -8.30 -21.56 -8.62
CA ALA A 505 -7.55 -20.34 -8.35
C ALA A 505 -6.59 -20.49 -7.16
N TRP A 506 -5.39 -19.93 -7.24
CA TRP A 506 -4.47 -19.84 -6.12
C TRP A 506 -4.70 -18.54 -5.34
N VAL A 507 -4.69 -18.61 -4.02
CA VAL A 507 -4.70 -17.43 -3.16
C VAL A 507 -3.49 -17.45 -2.24
N PHE A 508 -2.63 -16.46 -2.42
CA PHE A 508 -1.37 -16.29 -1.71
C PHE A 508 -1.45 -15.11 -0.74
N ASP A 509 -1.04 -15.32 0.51
CA ASP A 509 -0.88 -14.28 1.53
C ASP A 509 0.55 -14.32 2.07
N ALA A 510 1.32 -13.26 1.75
CA ALA A 510 2.68 -13.08 2.26
C ALA A 510 2.72 -13.01 3.79
N GLY A 511 1.69 -12.43 4.39
CA GLY A 511 1.58 -12.20 5.82
C GLY A 511 2.66 -11.31 6.41
N SER A 512 3.30 -10.43 5.62
CA SER A 512 4.16 -9.38 6.15
C SER A 512 4.39 -8.19 5.21
N LEU A 513 4.49 -6.98 5.77
CA LEU A 513 4.85 -5.76 5.01
C LEU A 513 6.31 -5.77 4.51
N GLY A 514 7.16 -6.65 5.03
CA GLY A 514 8.55 -6.75 4.58
C GLY A 514 8.74 -7.52 3.27
N TRP A 515 7.72 -8.21 2.76
CA TRP A 515 7.84 -9.04 1.56
C TRP A 515 8.28 -8.23 0.34
N THR A 516 7.54 -7.17 -0.02
CA THR A 516 7.90 -6.32 -1.17
C THR A 516 9.24 -5.62 -1.01
N ARG A 517 9.64 -5.25 0.21
CA ARG A 517 10.96 -4.66 0.46
C ARG A 517 12.09 -5.60 0.04
N ALA A 518 11.93 -6.90 0.28
CA ALA A 518 12.89 -7.91 -0.14
C ALA A 518 12.91 -8.16 -1.67
N LEU A 519 11.99 -7.55 -2.43
CA LEU A 519 12.00 -7.59 -3.89
C LEU A 519 12.77 -6.43 -4.53
N TYR A 520 12.68 -5.22 -3.96
CA TYR A 520 13.20 -4.01 -4.63
C TYR A 520 14.08 -3.11 -3.75
N ALA A 521 13.92 -3.13 -2.42
CA ALA A 521 14.49 -2.08 -1.58
C ALA A 521 15.99 -2.34 -1.36
N SER A 522 16.84 -1.36 -1.72
CA SER A 522 18.28 -1.45 -1.55
C SER A 522 18.64 -1.83 -0.11
N GLY A 523 19.55 -2.80 0.05
CA GLY A 523 19.93 -3.35 1.34
C GLY A 523 18.91 -4.31 1.97
N PHE A 524 17.78 -4.61 1.33
CA PHE A 524 16.79 -5.63 1.73
C PHE A 524 16.56 -6.71 0.68
N VAL A 525 16.92 -6.47 -0.59
CA VAL A 525 16.75 -7.42 -1.69
C VAL A 525 17.32 -8.80 -1.34
N ASP A 526 16.50 -9.84 -1.54
CA ASP A 526 16.91 -11.24 -1.41
C ASP A 526 16.56 -12.01 -2.69
N ALA A 527 17.59 -12.54 -3.37
CA ALA A 527 17.43 -13.23 -4.64
C ALA A 527 16.55 -14.48 -4.56
N ARG A 528 16.51 -15.15 -3.40
CA ARG A 528 15.70 -16.34 -3.17
C ARG A 528 14.22 -15.97 -3.07
N LEU A 529 13.90 -14.87 -2.39
CA LEU A 529 12.52 -14.36 -2.32
C LEU A 529 12.05 -13.77 -3.66
N GLN A 530 12.94 -13.13 -4.42
CA GLN A 530 12.65 -12.74 -5.80
C GLN A 530 12.33 -13.96 -6.66
N ARG A 531 13.12 -15.03 -6.56
CA ARG A 531 12.87 -16.28 -7.30
C ARG A 531 11.54 -16.92 -6.89
N ALA A 532 11.25 -17.03 -5.60
CA ALA A 532 9.99 -17.60 -5.11
C ALA A 532 8.76 -16.78 -5.58
N THR A 533 8.86 -15.44 -5.53
CA THR A 533 7.79 -14.56 -6.03
C THR A 533 7.60 -14.71 -7.54
N ARG A 534 8.68 -14.89 -8.32
CA ARG A 534 8.55 -15.21 -9.76
C ARG A 534 7.88 -16.56 -9.99
N ASN A 535 8.26 -17.61 -9.25
CA ASN A 535 7.61 -18.91 -9.38
C ASN A 535 6.09 -18.81 -9.17
N LEU A 536 5.65 -18.00 -8.18
CA LEU A 536 4.23 -17.70 -7.96
C LEU A 536 3.62 -16.98 -9.17
N LEU A 537 4.19 -15.85 -9.59
CA LEU A 537 3.65 -15.03 -10.67
C LEU A 537 3.62 -15.78 -12.01
N ASP A 538 4.67 -16.52 -12.36
CA ASP A 538 4.72 -17.35 -13.55
C ASP A 538 3.64 -18.43 -13.56
N ARG A 539 3.25 -18.93 -12.39
CA ARG A 539 2.19 -19.92 -12.26
C ARG A 539 0.79 -19.31 -12.36
N VAL A 540 0.56 -18.16 -11.72
CA VAL A 540 -0.79 -17.58 -11.63
C VAL A 540 -1.14 -16.63 -12.77
N LEU A 541 -0.17 -16.14 -13.54
CA LEU A 541 -0.38 -15.23 -14.68
C LEU A 541 -0.48 -15.96 -16.02
N ARG A 542 -0.48 -17.29 -16.03
CA ARG A 542 -0.59 -18.10 -17.24
C ARG A 542 -1.89 -18.92 -17.19
N PRO A 543 -2.47 -19.28 -18.35
CA PRO A 543 -3.55 -20.26 -18.37
C PRO A 543 -3.10 -21.56 -17.68
N PRO A 544 -3.99 -22.27 -16.96
CA PRO A 544 -3.74 -23.64 -16.53
C PRO A 544 -3.35 -24.46 -17.76
N GLY A 545 -2.17 -25.07 -17.72
CA GLY A 545 -1.67 -25.96 -18.77
C GLY A 545 -2.25 -27.35 -18.68
#